data_AF-A0AAV2HXM0-F1
#
_entry.id   AF-A0AAV2HXM0-F1
#
_cell.length_a   1.000
_cell.length_b   1.000
_cell.length_c   1.000
_cell.angle_alpha   90.00
_cell.angle_beta   90.00
_cell.angle_gamma   90.00
#
_symmetry.space_group_name_H-M   'P 1'
#
loop_
_entity.id
_entity.type
_entity.pdbx_description
1 polymer ?
#
loop_
_entity_poly.entity_id
_entity_poly.type
_entity_poly.pdbx_seq_one_letter_code
_entity_poly.pdbx_strand_id
1 'polypeptide(L)'
;LVSWESVHGAIPNGAFVFMWSGWDVRYPDPYRTFNTATPNDSTTFHFPGFHPDAVTWLLKNRRISMIGVDTPSVDYGQTEVYDVHQIVGKANVMGLENVNNLGRIPASGATIIASPVKLFDGSGAPIRILALVTGSQEYSNACPKCSTYS
;
A
#
# COMPACT_ATOMS: atom_id res chain seq x y z
N LEU A 1 0.65 14.52 4.97
CA LEU A 1 0.61 14.81 3.50
C LEU A 1 1.25 16.15 3.18
N VAL A 2 0.70 17.29 3.60
CA VAL A 2 1.33 18.62 3.34
C VAL A 2 2.79 18.69 3.85
N SER A 3 3.04 18.21 5.07
CA SER A 3 4.41 18.12 5.61
C SER A 3 5.31 17.12 4.87
N TRP A 4 4.74 16.13 4.19
CA TRP A 4 5.53 15.21 3.37
C TRP A 4 5.93 15.89 2.06
N GLU A 5 4.98 16.61 1.44
CA GLU A 5 5.23 17.36 0.20
C GLU A 5 6.22 18.50 0.38
N SER A 6 6.29 19.13 1.56
CA SER A 6 7.29 20.16 1.83
C SER A 6 8.73 19.62 1.81
N VAL A 7 8.92 18.30 1.96
CA VAL A 7 10.23 17.64 1.97
C VAL A 7 10.52 16.95 0.64
N HIS A 8 9.51 16.28 0.06
CA HIS A 8 9.68 15.41 -1.11
C HIS A 8 9.13 16.00 -2.42
N GLY A 9 8.61 17.23 -2.36
CA GLY A 9 7.93 17.87 -3.48
C GLY A 9 6.45 17.52 -3.54
N ALA A 10 5.71 18.29 -4.35
CA ALA A 10 4.29 18.06 -4.54
C ALA A 10 4.05 16.70 -5.22
N ILE A 11 3.03 15.97 -4.74
CA ILE A 11 2.58 14.73 -5.35
C ILE A 11 2.07 15.06 -6.77
N PRO A 12 2.60 14.42 -7.83
CA PRO A 12 2.17 14.74 -9.18
C PRO A 12 0.76 14.18 -9.47
N ASN A 13 0.07 14.78 -10.43
CA ASN A 13 -1.19 14.23 -10.94
C ASN A 13 -0.98 12.81 -11.48
N GLY A 14 -1.91 11.91 -11.20
CA GLY A 14 -1.81 10.50 -11.61
C GLY A 14 -0.79 9.68 -10.81
N ALA A 15 -0.21 10.23 -9.75
CA ALA A 15 0.70 9.48 -8.88
C ALA A 15 0.02 8.27 -8.23
N PHE A 16 0.83 7.25 -7.95
CA PHE A 16 0.48 6.21 -6.99
C PHE A 16 1.03 6.65 -5.64
N VAL A 17 0.18 6.62 -4.61
CA VAL A 17 0.56 7.04 -3.25
C VAL A 17 0.56 5.83 -2.33
N PHE A 18 1.74 5.48 -1.83
CA PHE A 18 1.89 4.39 -0.87
C PHE A 18 2.03 4.93 0.55
N MET A 19 1.31 4.34 1.49
CA MET A 19 1.58 4.45 2.92
C MET A 19 2.43 3.26 3.33
N TRP A 20 3.73 3.51 3.54
CA TRP A 20 4.65 2.51 4.08
C TRP A 20 4.69 2.63 5.60
N SER A 21 4.39 1.53 6.29
CA SER A 21 4.39 1.46 7.76
C SER A 21 5.42 0.47 8.32
N GLY A 22 6.16 -0.24 7.45
CA GLY A 22 7.06 -1.33 7.82
C GLY A 22 6.32 -2.61 8.22
N TRP A 23 5.07 -2.77 7.78
CA TRP A 23 4.22 -3.90 8.13
C TRP A 23 4.51 -5.16 7.32
N ASP A 24 5.12 -4.99 6.15
CA ASP A 24 5.49 -6.04 5.21
C ASP A 24 6.32 -7.18 5.85
N VAL A 25 7.13 -6.88 6.87
CA VAL A 25 7.93 -7.87 7.60
C VAL A 25 7.12 -8.84 8.49
N ARG A 26 5.81 -8.60 8.66
CA ARG A 26 4.93 -9.42 9.50
C ARG A 26 4.30 -10.60 8.75
N TYR A 27 4.22 -10.51 7.42
CA TYR A 27 3.80 -11.60 6.54
C TYR A 27 4.84 -12.73 6.51
N PRO A 28 4.47 -14.02 6.35
CA PRO A 28 3.12 -14.57 6.17
C PRO A 28 2.41 -15.00 7.46
N ASP A 29 2.93 -14.67 8.64
CA ASP A 29 2.33 -15.09 9.91
C ASP A 29 1.01 -14.33 10.16
N PRO A 30 -0.16 -15.01 10.18
CA PRO A 30 -1.45 -14.33 10.31
C PRO A 30 -1.62 -13.63 11.66
N TYR A 31 -1.05 -14.15 12.75
CA TYR A 31 -1.13 -13.51 14.07
C TYR A 31 -0.36 -12.19 14.08
N ARG A 32 0.77 -12.15 13.38
CA ARG A 32 1.59 -10.93 13.27
C ARG A 32 1.04 -9.95 12.23
N THR A 33 0.53 -10.46 11.11
CA THR A 33 -0.01 -9.71 9.97
C THR A 33 -1.28 -8.97 10.35
N PHE A 34 -2.21 -9.65 11.03
CA PHE A 34 -3.42 -9.02 11.56
C PHE A 34 -3.20 -8.42 12.96
N ASN A 35 -2.06 -8.72 13.59
CA ASN A 35 -1.69 -8.26 14.92
C ASN A 35 -2.80 -8.51 15.95
N THR A 36 -3.20 -9.77 16.04
CA THR A 36 -4.27 -10.27 16.90
C THR A 36 -3.94 -11.67 17.41
N ALA A 37 -4.53 -12.04 18.55
CA ALA A 37 -4.54 -13.42 19.03
C ALA A 37 -5.57 -14.31 18.31
N THR A 38 -6.53 -13.70 17.62
CA THR A 38 -7.68 -14.38 16.97
C THR A 38 -7.73 -14.02 15.48
N PRO A 39 -6.83 -14.55 14.64
CA PRO A 39 -6.71 -14.16 13.22
C PRO A 39 -7.91 -14.53 12.35
N ASN A 40 -8.86 -15.31 12.87
CA ASN A 40 -10.13 -15.63 12.20
C ASN A 40 -11.27 -14.67 12.58
N ASP A 41 -11.03 -13.69 13.45
CA ASP A 41 -12.01 -12.68 13.86
C ASP A 41 -11.51 -11.28 13.45
N SER A 42 -12.07 -10.75 12.36
CA SER A 42 -11.67 -9.47 11.80
C SER A 42 -11.91 -8.27 12.73
N THR A 43 -12.84 -8.39 13.68
CA THR A 43 -13.12 -7.31 14.66
C THR A 43 -11.94 -7.06 15.60
N THR A 44 -11.02 -8.02 15.68
CA THR A 44 -9.83 -7.97 16.54
C THR A 44 -8.57 -7.51 15.84
N PHE A 45 -8.62 -7.26 14.53
CA PHE A 45 -7.44 -6.92 13.73
C PHE A 45 -6.91 -5.54 14.10
N HIS A 46 -5.59 -5.38 14.18
CA HIS A 46 -4.97 -4.12 14.57
C HIS A 46 -3.73 -3.78 13.73
N PHE A 47 -3.97 -3.19 12.57
CA PHE A 47 -2.94 -2.69 11.66
C PHE A 47 -3.32 -1.28 11.15
N PRO A 48 -2.33 -0.45 10.76
CA PRO A 48 -2.62 0.89 10.26
C PRO A 48 -3.26 0.87 8.87
N GLY A 49 -3.97 1.94 8.54
CA GLY A 49 -4.53 2.21 7.22
C GLY A 49 -4.53 3.71 6.94
N PHE A 50 -5.00 4.11 5.77
CA PHE A 50 -5.26 5.52 5.50
C PHE A 50 -6.41 6.04 6.35
N HIS A 51 -6.35 7.33 6.71
CA HIS A 51 -7.51 8.04 7.23
C HIS A 51 -8.41 8.52 6.06
N PRO A 52 -9.75 8.44 6.15
CA PRO A 52 -10.66 8.90 5.09
C PRO A 52 -10.42 10.34 4.61
N ASP A 53 -10.12 11.25 5.54
CA ASP A 53 -9.79 12.65 5.21
C ASP A 53 -8.51 12.78 4.41
N ALA A 54 -7.50 11.95 4.68
CA ALA A 54 -6.24 11.98 3.95
C ALA A 54 -6.46 11.57 2.49
N VAL A 55 -7.27 10.53 2.26
CA VAL A 55 -7.62 10.05 0.92
C VAL A 55 -8.49 11.07 0.19
N THR A 56 -9.49 11.63 0.87
CA THR A 56 -10.33 12.70 0.32
C THR A 56 -9.48 13.90 -0.11
N TRP A 57 -8.48 14.27 0.70
CA TRP A 57 -7.55 15.35 0.37
C TRP A 57 -6.71 15.00 -0.86
N LEU A 58 -6.16 13.78 -0.97
CA LEU A 58 -5.38 13.34 -2.13
C LEU A 58 -6.20 13.39 -3.42
N LEU A 59 -7.44 12.89 -3.38
CA LEU A 59 -8.34 12.89 -4.54
C LEU A 59 -8.64 14.32 -5.01
N LYS A 60 -8.99 15.21 -4.08
CA LYS A 60 -9.35 16.60 -4.39
C LYS A 60 -8.16 17.43 -4.87
N ASN A 61 -6.99 17.25 -4.26
CA ASN A 61 -5.86 18.17 -4.46
C ASN A 61 -4.79 17.63 -5.41
N ARG A 62 -4.71 16.31 -5.63
CA ARG A 62 -3.61 15.66 -6.36
C ARG A 62 -4.04 14.69 -7.46
N ARG A 63 -5.34 14.41 -7.62
CA ARG A 63 -5.87 13.54 -8.70
C ARG A 63 -5.05 12.25 -8.86
N ILE A 64 -4.79 11.58 -7.74
CA ILE A 64 -4.02 10.33 -7.71
C ILE A 64 -4.74 9.21 -8.47
N SER A 65 -3.98 8.26 -9.00
CA SER A 65 -4.54 7.12 -9.74
C SER A 65 -4.66 5.85 -8.90
N MET A 66 -3.82 5.71 -7.86
CA MET A 66 -3.88 4.58 -6.93
C MET A 66 -3.44 5.00 -5.52
N ILE A 67 -3.97 4.29 -4.53
CA ILE A 67 -3.39 4.24 -3.18
C ILE A 67 -2.84 2.84 -2.90
N GLY A 68 -1.85 2.73 -2.03
CA GLY A 68 -1.37 1.42 -1.61
C GLY A 68 -0.82 1.41 -0.18
N VAL A 69 -0.80 0.23 0.41
CA VAL A 69 -0.35 -0.03 1.78
C VAL A 69 0.45 -1.32 1.84
N ASP A 70 1.33 -1.43 2.84
CA ASP A 70 2.01 -2.68 3.19
C ASP A 70 1.22 -3.56 4.18
N THR A 71 0.00 -3.15 4.52
CA THR A 71 -0.93 -3.85 5.42
C THR A 71 -1.99 -4.65 4.66
N PRO A 72 -2.76 -5.52 5.35
CA PRO A 72 -3.82 -6.31 4.72
C PRO A 72 -4.99 -5.51 4.17
N SER A 73 -5.13 -4.24 4.55
CA SER A 73 -6.21 -3.39 4.05
C SER A 73 -5.78 -1.93 3.94
N VAL A 74 -6.30 -1.20 2.94
CA VAL A 74 -6.11 0.26 2.85
C VAL A 74 -6.81 1.03 3.98
N ASP A 75 -7.79 0.41 4.63
CA ASP A 75 -8.39 0.89 5.88
C ASP A 75 -7.64 0.34 7.11
N TYR A 76 -7.89 0.93 8.28
CA TYR A 76 -7.34 0.42 9.54
C TYR A 76 -8.04 -0.87 9.97
N GLY A 77 -7.34 -1.74 10.69
CA GLY A 77 -7.78 -3.14 10.89
C GLY A 77 -9.13 -3.33 11.58
N GLN A 78 -9.53 -2.44 12.47
CA GLN A 78 -10.79 -2.55 13.22
C GLN A 78 -11.99 -1.90 12.50
N THR A 79 -11.80 -1.40 11.27
CA THR A 79 -12.92 -0.79 10.55
C THR A 79 -13.99 -1.83 10.23
N GLU A 80 -15.26 -1.45 10.43
CA GLU A 80 -16.41 -2.25 9.97
C GLU A 80 -17.08 -1.65 8.73
N VAL A 81 -16.73 -0.40 8.40
CA VAL A 81 -17.39 0.41 7.37
C VAL A 81 -16.54 0.60 6.12
N TYR A 82 -15.23 0.38 6.20
CA TYR A 82 -14.29 0.47 5.07
C TYR A 82 -14.43 1.79 4.28
N ASP A 83 -14.44 2.91 4.99
CA ASP A 83 -14.66 4.23 4.39
C ASP A 83 -13.62 4.57 3.31
N VAL A 84 -12.36 4.16 3.48
CA VAL A 84 -11.32 4.39 2.46
C VAL A 84 -11.67 3.63 1.19
N HIS A 85 -12.03 2.34 1.28
CA HIS A 85 -12.51 1.57 0.12
C HIS A 85 -13.67 2.26 -0.59
N GLN A 86 -14.69 2.71 0.16
CA GLN A 86 -15.84 3.37 -0.42
C GLN A 86 -15.46 4.67 -1.13
N ILE A 87 -14.58 5.48 -0.53
CA ILE A 87 -14.13 6.75 -1.09
C ILE A 87 -13.34 6.53 -2.39
N VAL A 88 -12.37 5.62 -2.41
CA VAL A 88 -11.55 5.38 -3.61
C VAL A 88 -12.35 4.70 -4.71
N GLY A 89 -13.23 3.74 -4.37
CA GLY A 89 -14.10 3.07 -5.32
C GLY A 89 -15.04 4.05 -6.02
N LYS A 90 -15.68 4.97 -5.27
CA LYS A 90 -16.53 6.03 -5.85
C LYS A 90 -15.75 6.99 -6.75
N ALA A 91 -14.45 7.16 -6.50
CA ALA A 91 -13.56 8.01 -7.29
C ALA A 91 -12.90 7.27 -8.47
N ASN A 92 -13.21 6.00 -8.70
CA ASN A 92 -12.56 5.15 -9.70
C ASN A 92 -11.03 5.08 -9.53
N VAL A 93 -10.58 5.03 -8.27
CA VAL A 93 -9.19 4.88 -7.85
C VAL A 93 -9.00 3.50 -7.24
N MET A 94 -7.92 2.80 -7.61
CA MET A 94 -7.62 1.46 -7.11
C MET A 94 -6.82 1.50 -5.82
N GLY A 95 -7.07 0.52 -4.95
CA GLY A 95 -6.26 0.21 -3.77
C GLY A 95 -5.31 -0.96 -4.03
N LEU A 96 -4.08 -0.87 -3.53
CA LEU A 96 -3.09 -1.94 -3.53
C LEU A 96 -2.77 -2.34 -2.09
N GLU A 97 -2.99 -3.60 -1.76
CA GLU A 97 -2.81 -4.12 -0.40
C GLU A 97 -1.65 -5.11 -0.34
N ASN A 98 -1.09 -5.31 0.86
CA ASN A 98 0.04 -6.21 1.09
C ASN A 98 1.27 -5.92 0.21
N VAL A 99 1.53 -4.64 -0.09
CA VAL A 99 2.64 -4.23 -0.94
C VAL A 99 3.95 -4.36 -0.16
N ASN A 100 4.88 -5.18 -0.65
CA ASN A 100 6.16 -5.46 0.00
C ASN A 100 7.29 -4.60 -0.58
N ASN A 101 8.39 -4.42 0.17
CA ASN A 101 9.62 -3.73 -0.23
C ASN A 101 9.45 -2.22 -0.50
N LEU A 102 8.39 -1.58 0.04
CA LEU A 102 8.22 -0.12 -0.07
C LEU A 102 9.37 0.65 0.60
N GLY A 103 10.01 0.08 1.63
CA GLY A 103 11.22 0.63 2.24
C GLY A 103 12.47 0.59 1.36
N ARG A 104 12.41 -0.01 0.15
CA ARG A 104 13.53 -0.15 -0.79
C ARG A 104 13.39 0.73 -2.03
N ILE A 105 12.37 1.56 -2.11
CA ILE A 105 12.16 2.52 -3.19
C ILE A 105 12.33 3.95 -2.64
N PRO A 106 12.76 4.93 -3.48
CA PRO A 106 12.82 6.32 -3.05
C PRO A 106 11.43 6.85 -2.69
N ALA A 107 11.36 7.82 -1.80
CA ALA A 107 10.10 8.45 -1.39
C ALA A 107 9.30 9.01 -2.57
N SER A 108 9.99 9.46 -3.63
CA SER A 108 9.38 9.98 -4.85
C SER A 108 10.25 9.66 -6.07
N GLY A 109 9.64 9.62 -7.27
CA GLY A 109 10.35 9.50 -8.54
C GLY A 109 10.53 8.07 -9.06
N ALA A 110 10.04 7.05 -8.35
CA ALA A 110 9.93 5.70 -8.90
C ALA A 110 8.77 5.60 -9.89
N THR A 111 8.97 4.84 -10.98
CA THR A 111 7.88 4.47 -11.90
C THR A 111 7.31 3.13 -11.46
N ILE A 112 6.00 3.09 -11.22
CA ILE A 112 5.32 1.89 -10.75
C ILE A 112 4.54 1.26 -11.89
N ILE A 113 4.69 -0.05 -12.04
CA ILE A 113 3.92 -0.87 -12.97
C ILE A 113 3.06 -1.79 -12.12
N ALA A 114 1.74 -1.61 -12.24
CA ALA A 114 0.74 -2.41 -11.56
C ALA A 114 -0.34 -2.81 -12.58
N SER A 115 -0.23 -4.05 -13.09
CA SER A 115 -1.18 -4.62 -14.03
C SER A 115 -1.90 -5.83 -13.40
N PRO A 116 -3.12 -5.67 -12.88
CA PRO A 116 -3.88 -6.79 -12.31
C PRO A 116 -4.26 -7.81 -13.38
N VAL A 117 -4.50 -9.06 -12.98
CA VAL A 117 -5.07 -10.08 -13.88
C VAL A 117 -6.44 -9.62 -14.37
N LYS A 118 -6.69 -9.74 -15.68
CA LYS A 118 -7.97 -9.37 -16.30
C LYS A 118 -9.03 -10.45 -16.04
N LEU A 119 -9.72 -10.33 -14.91
CA LEU A 119 -10.84 -11.19 -14.55
C LEU A 119 -12.16 -10.61 -15.10
N PHE A 120 -13.03 -11.47 -15.61
CA PHE A 120 -14.38 -11.08 -16.04
C PHE A 120 -15.20 -10.66 -14.80
N ASP A 121 -15.75 -9.44 -14.81
CA ASP A 121 -16.47 -8.82 -13.69
C ASP A 121 -15.72 -8.87 -12.34
N GLY A 122 -14.39 -8.87 -12.38
CA GLY A 122 -13.56 -8.90 -11.18
C GLY A 122 -13.59 -7.57 -10.41
N SER A 123 -13.92 -7.63 -9.12
CA SER A 123 -13.80 -6.48 -8.20
C SER A 123 -12.34 -6.19 -7.80
N GLY A 124 -11.45 -7.15 -8.00
CA GLY A 124 -10.02 -7.08 -7.72
C GLY A 124 -9.32 -8.34 -8.21
N ALA A 125 -7.98 -8.33 -8.21
CA ALA A 125 -7.18 -9.48 -8.60
C ALA A 125 -5.79 -9.42 -7.95
N PRO A 126 -5.11 -10.56 -7.74
CA PRO A 126 -3.69 -10.55 -7.43
C PRO A 126 -2.90 -9.86 -8.54
N ILE A 127 -1.81 -9.21 -8.16
CA ILE A 127 -1.02 -8.35 -9.03
C ILE A 127 0.47 -8.56 -8.80
N ARG A 128 1.25 -8.44 -9.88
CA ARG A 128 2.71 -8.28 -9.77
C ARG A 128 3.03 -6.80 -9.89
N ILE A 129 3.41 -6.19 -8.78
CA ILE A 129 3.86 -4.80 -8.75
C ILE A 129 5.36 -4.76 -9.03
N LEU A 130 5.78 -3.90 -9.94
CA LEU A 130 7.20 -3.61 -10.21
C LEU A 130 7.45 -2.12 -9.99
N ALA A 131 8.61 -1.79 -9.43
CA ALA A 131 9.09 -0.42 -9.31
C ALA A 131 10.38 -0.27 -10.11
N LEU A 132 10.38 0.67 -11.06
CA LEU A 132 11.58 1.11 -11.75
C LEU A 132 12.13 2.33 -10.99
N VAL A 133 13.31 2.19 -10.42
CA VAL A 133 14.00 3.26 -9.71
C VAL A 133 15.11 3.81 -10.58
N THR A 134 15.20 5.13 -10.70
CA THR A 134 16.27 5.80 -11.45
C THR A 134 17.36 6.25 -10.48
N GLY A 135 18.62 5.88 -10.76
CA GLY A 135 19.78 6.20 -9.93
C GLY A 135 20.44 4.96 -9.31
N SER A 136 21.75 5.06 -9.05
CA SER A 136 22.53 4.07 -8.32
C SER A 136 22.18 4.09 -6.83
N GLN A 137 21.00 3.60 -6.44
CA GLN A 137 20.85 3.14 -5.06
C GLN A 137 21.66 1.85 -4.93
N GLU A 138 22.69 1.88 -4.09
CA GLU A 138 23.29 0.64 -3.61
C GLU A 138 22.19 -0.15 -2.92
N TYR A 139 21.73 -1.21 -3.58
CA TYR A 139 20.90 -2.21 -2.94
C TYR A 139 21.76 -2.87 -1.86
N SER A 140 21.70 -2.37 -0.62
CA SER A 140 22.26 -3.12 0.49
C SER A 140 21.56 -4.48 0.50
N ASN A 141 22.33 -5.55 0.31
CA ASN A 141 21.86 -6.93 0.30
C ASN A 141 21.44 -7.40 1.70
N ALA A 142 20.74 -6.56 2.47
CA ALA A 142 20.07 -6.97 3.68
C ALA A 142 18.82 -7.74 3.29
N CYS A 143 19.01 -8.96 2.77
CA CYS A 143 18.02 -10.01 2.84
C CYS A 143 18.31 -10.79 4.13
N PRO A 144 17.59 -10.58 5.23
CA PRO A 144 17.90 -11.30 6.46
C PRO A 144 17.54 -12.78 6.38
N LYS A 145 16.74 -13.24 5.38
CA LYS A 145 16.29 -14.63 5.23
C LYS A 145 15.90 -14.99 3.79
N CYS A 146 16.82 -14.94 2.83
CA CYS A 146 16.69 -15.80 1.64
C CYS A 146 17.13 -17.20 2.06
N SER A 147 16.25 -17.94 2.75
CA SER A 147 16.41 -19.39 2.79
C SER A 147 16.15 -19.88 1.38
N THR A 148 17.20 -20.39 0.75
CA THR A 148 17.11 -21.17 -0.48
C THR A 148 16.03 -22.23 -0.29
N TYR A 149 14.94 -22.14 -1.05
CA TYR A 149 14.15 -23.33 -1.34
C TYR A 149 14.99 -24.16 -2.32
N SER A 150 15.79 -25.05 -1.74
CA SER A 150 16.35 -26.24 -2.41
C SER A 150 15.36 -27.38 -2.30
#